data_AF-A0AAP0JSX6-F1
#
_entry.id   AF-A0AAP0JSX6-F1
#
_cell.length_a   1.000
_cell.length_b   1.000
_cell.length_c   1.000
_cell.angle_alpha   90.00
_cell.angle_beta   90.00
_cell.angle_gamma   90.00
#
_symmetry.space_group_name_H-M   'P 1'
#
loop_
_entity.id
_entity.type
_entity.pdbx_description
1 polymer ?
#
loop_
_entity_poly.entity_id
_entity_poly.type
_entity_poly.pdbx_seq_one_letter_code
_entity_poly.pdbx_strand_id
1 'polypeptide(L)'
;MFEKNPYNWLALSLDPNIPPNQVVATFVLGRSDIERLRKLWASMAHESTNSTSTTGSLQYPSRFELACAYVLVCLAKIPSKTSHCDNEEITSVVFAADCRARLHPPIPATYFGNCIVGIEASAKRRDVVREEGIMVAVNTVMRAVRGLEGGEVVMKSEETLDIFIAHANDLHQFNAISGSTQFMGYKALDFGLGKPEKVEFMTKAMVSIFFGDCRNGDDGGLEISLLHVELQVGQGGEDRNYRLRFRKAWDEDLFPLGELCHHAPPREDPRGAGNPDGAPSIL
;
A
#
# COMPACT_ATOMS: atom_id res chain seq x y z
N MET A 1 10.94 18.16 -33.12
CA MET A 1 10.30 18.97 -32.06
C MET A 1 8.93 18.35 -31.84
N PHE A 2 8.84 17.32 -31.00
CA PHE A 2 7.56 16.70 -30.66
C PHE A 2 7.01 17.46 -29.46
N GLU A 3 5.83 18.05 -29.60
CA GLU A 3 5.09 18.62 -28.47
C GLU A 3 5.00 17.58 -27.35
N LYS A 4 5.35 18.00 -26.13
CA LYS A 4 5.14 17.21 -24.93
C LYS A 4 3.64 16.99 -24.79
N ASN A 5 3.15 15.85 -25.27
CA ASN A 5 1.80 15.41 -24.99
C ASN A 5 1.72 15.16 -23.46
N PRO A 6 0.94 15.95 -22.70
CA PRO A 6 0.83 15.80 -21.25
C PRO A 6 0.23 14.45 -20.82
N TYR A 7 -0.32 13.69 -21.77
CA TYR A 7 -0.91 12.37 -21.54
C TYR A 7 0.03 11.20 -21.84
N ASN A 8 1.28 11.45 -22.22
CA ASN A 8 2.26 10.39 -22.46
C ASN A 8 3.00 9.99 -21.18
N TRP A 9 2.29 9.38 -20.23
CA TRP A 9 2.88 8.88 -18.98
C TRP A 9 3.95 7.79 -19.19
N LEU A 10 3.87 7.06 -20.31
CA LEU A 10 4.94 6.14 -20.74
C LEU A 10 6.27 6.87 -20.95
N ALA A 11 6.26 8.13 -21.40
CA ALA A 11 7.47 8.93 -21.53
C ALA A 11 8.01 9.44 -20.18
N LEU A 12 7.16 9.61 -19.16
CA LEU A 12 7.58 9.92 -17.78
C LEU A 12 8.16 8.68 -17.06
N SER A 13 7.64 7.49 -17.36
CA SER A 13 8.11 6.20 -16.83
C SER A 13 9.46 5.73 -17.41
N LEU A 14 9.93 6.35 -18.49
CA LEU A 14 11.08 5.91 -19.27
C LEU A 14 12.24 6.92 -19.23
N ASP A 15 12.35 7.75 -18.19
CA ASP A 15 13.58 8.52 -18.01
C ASP A 15 14.77 7.54 -17.84
N PRO A 16 15.75 7.52 -18.77
CA PRO A 16 16.91 6.65 -18.65
C PRO A 16 17.83 7.01 -17.47
N ASN A 17 17.55 8.11 -16.76
CA ASN A 17 18.30 8.57 -15.59
C ASN A 17 17.76 8.07 -14.24
N ILE A 18 16.80 7.12 -14.22
CA ILE A 18 16.38 6.48 -12.96
C ILE A 18 17.63 5.83 -12.32
N PRO A 19 18.03 6.22 -11.09
CA PRO A 19 19.20 5.66 -10.45
C PRO A 19 19.05 4.13 -10.34
N PRO A 20 20.11 3.36 -10.61
CA PRO A 20 20.08 1.90 -10.65
C PRO A 20 19.79 1.21 -9.29
N ASN A 21 19.54 1.98 -8.23
CA ASN A 21 19.45 1.52 -6.86
C ASN A 21 18.01 1.55 -6.34
N GLN A 22 17.12 0.82 -7.00
CA GLN A 22 15.80 0.53 -6.44
C GLN A 22 15.94 -0.51 -5.32
N VAL A 23 15.32 -0.25 -4.18
CA VAL A 23 15.29 -1.15 -3.04
C VAL A 23 13.83 -1.47 -2.72
N VAL A 24 13.55 -2.77 -2.56
CA VAL A 24 12.26 -3.27 -2.10
C VAL A 24 12.34 -3.61 -0.62
N ALA A 25 11.36 -3.15 0.15
CA ALA A 25 11.12 -3.61 1.51
C ALA A 25 9.77 -4.30 1.58
N THR A 26 9.75 -5.52 2.11
CA THR A 26 8.51 -6.27 2.32
C THR A 26 8.08 -6.20 3.77
N PHE A 27 6.81 -5.92 3.96
CA PHE A 27 6.10 -5.90 5.23
C PHE A 27 4.94 -6.89 5.17
N VAL A 28 4.51 -7.39 6.33
CA VAL A 28 3.40 -8.34 6.43
C VAL A 28 2.39 -7.80 7.42
N LEU A 29 1.15 -7.62 6.98
CA LEU A 29 -0.01 -7.51 7.88
C LEU A 29 -0.61 -8.91 8.02
N GLY A 30 -0.39 -9.52 9.17
CA GLY A 30 -0.97 -10.82 9.49
C GLY A 30 -2.49 -10.74 9.64
N ARG A 31 -3.14 -11.90 9.61
CA ARG A 31 -4.59 -11.99 9.88
C ARG A 31 -4.95 -11.38 11.25
N SER A 32 -4.15 -11.68 12.28
CA SER A 32 -4.32 -11.13 13.63
C SER A 32 -4.24 -9.62 13.66
N ASP A 33 -3.34 -9.03 12.86
CA ASP A 33 -3.13 -7.58 12.80
C ASP A 33 -4.34 -6.90 12.15
N ILE A 34 -4.82 -7.47 11.05
CA ILE A 34 -6.03 -7.00 10.35
C ILE A 34 -7.27 -7.11 11.26
N GLU A 35 -7.41 -8.20 12.01
CA GLU A 35 -8.51 -8.37 12.97
C GLU A 35 -8.41 -7.38 14.13
N ARG A 36 -7.19 -7.08 14.60
CA ARG A 36 -6.95 -6.07 15.63
C ARG A 36 -7.32 -4.68 15.14
N LEU A 37 -6.86 -4.27 13.96
CA LEU A 37 -7.22 -3.00 13.33
C LEU A 37 -8.75 -2.86 13.18
N ARG A 38 -9.43 -3.93 12.77
CA ARG A 38 -10.90 -3.94 12.67
C ARG A 38 -11.57 -3.73 14.02
N LYS A 39 -11.11 -4.41 15.07
CA LYS A 39 -11.67 -4.27 16.43
C LYS A 39 -11.46 -2.87 17.00
N LEU A 40 -10.27 -2.30 16.81
CA LEU A 40 -9.93 -0.94 17.25
C LEU A 40 -10.82 0.10 16.56
N TRP A 41 -10.99 -0.03 15.24
CA TRP A 41 -11.90 0.85 14.52
C TRP A 41 -13.35 0.70 15.02
N ALA A 42 -13.81 -0.54 15.24
CA ALA A 42 -15.18 -0.79 15.68
C ALA A 42 -15.46 -0.21 17.08
N SER A 43 -14.51 -0.30 18.03
CA SER A 43 -14.69 0.27 19.37
C SER A 43 -14.85 1.79 19.32
N MET A 44 -14.00 2.48 18.56
CA MET A 44 -14.08 3.94 18.40
C MET A 44 -15.32 4.38 17.61
N ALA A 45 -15.73 3.61 16.60
CA ALA A 45 -16.94 3.88 15.83
C ALA A 45 -18.21 3.77 16.70
N HIS A 46 -18.29 2.77 17.57
CA HIS A 46 -19.43 2.58 18.47
C HIS A 46 -19.55 3.70 19.52
N GLU A 47 -18.43 4.19 20.06
CA GLU A 47 -18.40 5.34 20.97
C GLU A 47 -18.94 6.62 20.31
N SER A 48 -18.58 6.85 19.05
CA SER A 48 -19.06 7.99 18.26
C SER A 48 -20.58 7.91 17.94
N THR A 49 -21.10 6.71 17.65
CA THR A 49 -22.53 6.50 17.32
C THR A 49 -23.47 6.59 18.51
N ASN A 50 -23.01 6.35 19.74
CA ASN A 50 -23.83 6.50 20.94
C ASN A 50 -24.20 7.97 21.24
N SER A 51 -23.54 8.94 20.60
CA SER A 51 -23.86 10.37 20.69
C SER A 51 -24.78 10.87 19.56
N THR A 52 -25.00 10.10 18.50
CA THR A 52 -25.87 10.49 17.38
C THR A 52 -26.68 9.29 16.88
N SER A 53 -27.94 9.22 17.33
CA SER A 53 -28.92 8.22 16.92
C SER A 53 -29.22 8.28 15.42
N THR A 54 -28.48 7.50 14.62
CA THR A 54 -28.84 7.19 13.22
C THR A 54 -28.76 5.68 13.03
N THR A 55 -29.92 5.08 12.72
CA THR A 55 -30.18 3.64 12.59
C THR A 55 -29.65 3.06 11.27
N GLY A 56 -28.36 3.28 10.97
CA GLY A 56 -27.67 2.64 9.85
C GLY A 56 -26.91 1.39 10.32
N SER A 57 -27.01 0.29 9.57
CA SER A 57 -26.15 -0.88 9.79
C SER A 57 -24.68 -0.46 9.70
N LEU A 58 -23.89 -0.69 10.75
CA LEU A 58 -22.45 -0.41 10.75
C LEU A 58 -21.78 -1.25 9.66
N GLN A 59 -21.33 -0.59 8.59
CA GLN A 59 -20.60 -1.27 7.53
C GLN A 59 -19.11 -1.34 7.89
N TYR A 60 -18.63 -2.56 8.14
CA TYR A 60 -17.24 -2.82 8.52
C TYR A 60 -16.26 -2.61 7.36
N PRO A 61 -15.02 -2.14 7.64
CA PRO A 61 -13.97 -2.04 6.63
C PRO A 61 -13.47 -3.42 6.19
N SER A 62 -13.26 -3.53 4.88
CA SER A 62 -12.58 -4.64 4.22
C SER A 62 -11.10 -4.72 4.62
N ARG A 63 -10.47 -5.85 4.32
CA ARG A 63 -9.02 -6.04 4.57
C ARG A 63 -8.17 -5.05 3.79
N PHE A 64 -8.58 -4.73 2.56
CA PHE A 64 -7.90 -3.76 1.71
C PHE A 64 -7.98 -2.34 2.31
N GLU A 65 -9.18 -1.92 2.74
CA GLU A 65 -9.37 -0.60 3.35
C GLU A 65 -8.54 -0.44 4.64
N LEU A 66 -8.48 -1.48 5.48
CA LEU A 66 -7.64 -1.48 6.69
C LEU A 66 -6.15 -1.39 6.35
N ALA A 67 -5.68 -2.12 5.33
CA ALA A 67 -4.29 -2.08 4.90
C ALA A 67 -3.90 -0.71 4.31
N CYS A 68 -4.76 -0.14 3.46
CA CYS A 68 -4.57 1.22 2.93
C CYS A 68 -4.54 2.26 4.04
N ALA A 69 -5.44 2.15 5.03
CA ALA A 69 -5.46 3.06 6.16
C ALA A 69 -4.19 2.94 7.01
N TYR A 70 -3.72 1.73 7.26
CA TYR A 70 -2.47 1.49 8.00
C TYR A 70 -1.26 2.11 7.28
N VAL A 71 -1.18 1.93 5.96
CA VAL A 71 -0.17 2.57 5.12
C VAL A 71 -0.28 4.09 5.19
N LEU A 72 -1.48 4.66 5.11
CA LEU A 72 -1.70 6.10 5.23
C LEU A 72 -1.18 6.66 6.57
N VAL A 73 -1.41 5.95 7.68
CA VAL A 73 -0.86 6.33 8.99
C VAL A 73 0.67 6.28 8.98
N CYS A 74 1.26 5.20 8.44
CA CYS A 74 2.72 5.07 8.34
C CYS A 74 3.32 6.23 7.53
N LEU A 75 2.69 6.60 6.41
CA LEU A 75 3.10 7.72 5.57
C LEU A 75 2.98 9.07 6.30
N ALA A 76 1.89 9.29 7.02
CA ALA A 76 1.65 10.51 7.79
C ALA A 76 2.73 10.75 8.87
N LYS A 77 3.30 9.69 9.42
CA LYS A 77 4.36 9.79 10.43
C LYS A 77 5.73 10.12 9.86
N ILE A 78 5.94 9.92 8.56
CA ILE A 78 7.21 10.28 7.92
C ILE A 78 7.26 11.80 7.78
N PRO A 79 8.25 12.49 8.36
CA PRO A 79 8.34 13.94 8.24
C PRO A 79 8.52 14.37 6.78
N SER A 80 7.67 15.29 6.32
CA SER A 80 7.86 15.97 5.03
C SER A 80 9.01 16.96 5.10
N LYS A 81 9.68 17.14 3.97
CA LYS A 81 10.79 18.08 3.81
C LYS A 81 10.33 19.50 3.43
N THR A 82 9.04 19.70 3.13
CA THR A 82 8.58 20.88 2.37
C THR A 82 7.68 21.85 3.13
N SER A 83 7.22 21.54 4.35
CA SER A 83 6.31 22.43 5.08
C SER A 83 6.93 23.03 6.34
N HIS A 84 7.12 24.35 6.33
CA HIS A 84 7.40 25.15 7.55
C HIS A 84 6.15 25.35 8.44
N CYS A 85 5.01 24.78 8.04
CA CYS A 85 3.73 24.84 8.75
C CYS A 85 3.08 23.44 8.77
N ASP A 86 3.41 22.63 9.76
CA ASP A 86 2.93 21.24 9.94
C ASP A 86 1.39 21.09 9.99
N ASN A 87 0.65 22.19 10.18
CA ASN A 87 -0.76 22.13 10.55
C ASN A 87 -1.73 21.91 9.37
N GLU A 88 -1.30 22.11 8.12
CA GLU A 88 -2.16 21.97 6.91
C GLU A 88 -1.58 20.97 5.89
N GLU A 89 -0.54 20.22 6.27
CA GLU A 89 0.03 19.18 5.42
C GLU A 89 -1.00 18.06 5.14
N ILE A 90 -1.17 17.70 3.88
CA ILE A 90 -2.06 16.62 3.44
C ILE A 90 -1.24 15.35 3.23
N THR A 91 -1.73 14.24 3.77
CA THR A 91 -1.23 12.90 3.46
C THR A 91 -2.28 12.16 2.64
N SER A 92 -1.84 11.42 1.62
CA SER A 92 -2.72 10.70 0.71
C SER A 92 -2.20 9.30 0.39
N VAL A 93 -3.13 8.39 0.10
CA VAL A 93 -2.86 7.15 -0.63
C VAL A 93 -3.71 7.13 -1.88
N VAL A 94 -3.10 6.72 -3.00
CA VAL A 94 -3.77 6.59 -4.29
C VAL A 94 -3.83 5.12 -4.68
N PHE A 95 -4.97 4.63 -5.13
CA PHE A 95 -5.12 3.26 -5.61
C PHE A 95 -6.13 3.16 -6.74
N ALA A 96 -6.01 2.09 -7.53
CA ALA A 96 -6.96 1.79 -8.60
C ALA A 96 -8.08 0.87 -8.09
N ALA A 97 -9.32 1.10 -8.54
CA ALA A 97 -10.43 0.18 -8.32
C ALA A 97 -10.92 -0.43 -9.63
N ASP A 98 -11.29 -1.72 -9.59
CA ASP A 98 -11.95 -2.41 -10.70
C ASP A 98 -13.40 -1.91 -10.84
N CYS A 99 -13.71 -1.44 -12.03
CA CYS A 99 -14.99 -0.83 -12.37
C CYS A 99 -15.95 -1.77 -13.08
N ARG A 100 -15.51 -2.99 -13.47
CA ARG A 100 -16.29 -3.89 -14.32
C ARG A 100 -17.68 -4.15 -13.77
N ALA A 101 -17.77 -4.52 -12.49
CA ALA A 101 -19.04 -4.80 -11.82
C ALA A 101 -19.84 -3.54 -11.43
N ARG A 102 -19.24 -2.35 -11.55
CA ARG A 102 -19.83 -1.06 -11.10
C ARG A 102 -20.46 -0.26 -12.24
N LEU A 103 -20.17 -0.62 -13.48
CA LEU A 103 -20.77 -0.03 -14.67
C LEU A 103 -22.18 -0.57 -14.92
N HIS A 104 -22.98 0.20 -15.66
CA HIS A 104 -24.34 -0.16 -16.04
C HIS A 104 -24.49 -0.06 -17.57
N PRO A 105 -24.53 -1.19 -18.31
CA PRO A 105 -24.45 -2.57 -17.81
C PRO A 105 -23.04 -2.95 -17.30
N PRO A 106 -22.93 -3.97 -16.42
CA PRO A 106 -21.64 -4.42 -15.92
C PRO A 106 -20.82 -5.07 -17.05
N ILE A 107 -19.51 -4.81 -17.03
CA ILE A 107 -18.55 -5.44 -17.95
C ILE A 107 -18.22 -6.85 -17.43
N PRO A 108 -18.09 -7.87 -18.31
CA PRO A 108 -17.69 -9.21 -17.90
C PRO A 108 -16.34 -9.24 -17.16
N ALA A 109 -16.23 -10.09 -16.14
CA ALA A 109 -14.97 -10.32 -15.43
C ALA A 109 -13.83 -10.82 -16.35
N THR A 110 -14.17 -11.41 -17.50
CA THR A 110 -13.24 -11.88 -18.53
C THR A 110 -12.78 -10.79 -19.50
N TYR A 111 -13.23 -9.54 -19.34
CA TYR A 111 -12.79 -8.43 -20.19
C TYR A 111 -11.29 -8.18 -20.04
N PHE A 112 -10.58 -8.37 -21.15
CA PHE A 112 -9.11 -8.33 -21.22
C PHE A 112 -8.51 -6.92 -21.09
N GLY A 113 -9.30 -5.87 -21.37
CA GLY A 113 -8.82 -4.49 -21.32
C GLY A 113 -8.80 -3.89 -19.91
N ASN A 114 -8.35 -2.64 -19.81
CA ASN A 114 -8.39 -1.87 -18.57
C ASN A 114 -9.80 -1.37 -18.29
N CYS A 115 -10.26 -1.54 -17.05
CA CYS A 115 -11.51 -1.00 -16.56
C CYS A 115 -11.31 -0.60 -15.09
N ILE A 116 -10.53 0.47 -14.90
CA ILE A 116 -10.14 0.96 -13.59
C ILE A 116 -10.36 2.47 -13.48
N VAL A 117 -10.65 2.94 -12.27
CA VAL A 117 -10.58 4.36 -11.91
C VAL A 117 -9.58 4.56 -10.76
N GLY A 118 -8.94 5.72 -10.75
CA GLY A 118 -8.09 6.18 -9.66
C GLY A 118 -8.94 6.66 -8.49
N ILE A 119 -8.52 6.33 -7.29
CA ILE A 119 -9.10 6.78 -6.04
C ILE A 119 -7.99 7.40 -5.21
N GLU A 120 -8.25 8.59 -4.71
CA GLU A 120 -7.40 9.26 -3.74
C GLU A 120 -8.12 9.31 -2.38
N ALA A 121 -7.44 8.84 -1.33
CA ALA A 121 -7.90 8.97 0.03
C ALA A 121 -6.94 9.90 0.79
N SER A 122 -7.43 11.11 1.08
CA SER A 122 -6.60 12.20 1.63
C SER A 122 -7.14 12.72 2.95
N ALA A 123 -6.22 12.98 3.88
CA ALA A 123 -6.51 13.53 5.20
C ALA A 123 -5.42 14.52 5.61
N LYS A 124 -5.74 15.44 6.53
CA LYS A 124 -4.72 16.29 7.14
C LYS A 124 -3.81 15.42 7.98
N ARG A 125 -2.51 15.53 7.77
CA ARG A 125 -1.49 14.77 8.50
C ARG A 125 -1.68 14.87 10.02
N ARG A 126 -1.94 16.08 10.52
CA ARG A 126 -2.19 16.35 11.95
C ARG A 126 -3.34 15.52 12.55
N ASP A 127 -4.33 15.15 11.75
CA ASP A 127 -5.48 14.38 12.21
C ASP A 127 -5.19 12.87 12.19
N VAL A 128 -4.26 12.44 11.33
CA VAL A 128 -3.84 11.04 11.16
C VAL A 128 -2.73 10.63 12.15
N VAL A 129 -1.86 11.54 12.59
CA VAL A 129 -0.77 11.23 13.53
C VAL A 129 -1.18 11.26 15.01
N ARG A 130 -2.46 11.52 15.29
CA ARG A 130 -3.03 11.56 16.66
C ARG A 130 -3.41 10.15 17.15
N GLU A 131 -3.77 10.04 18.43
CA GLU A 131 -4.19 8.78 19.07
C GLU A 131 -5.36 8.09 18.33
N GLU A 132 -6.35 8.88 17.90
CA GLU A 132 -7.49 8.39 17.10
C GLU A 132 -7.20 8.34 15.58
N GLY A 133 -5.94 8.51 15.19
CA GLY A 133 -5.54 8.69 13.80
C GLY A 133 -5.87 7.51 12.88
N ILE A 134 -5.84 6.29 13.40
CA ILE A 134 -6.25 5.09 12.65
C ILE A 134 -7.75 5.11 12.30
N MET A 135 -8.62 5.64 13.18
CA MET A 135 -10.04 5.80 12.87
C MET A 135 -10.24 6.82 11.74
N VAL A 136 -9.53 7.94 11.80
CA VAL A 136 -9.54 8.97 10.75
C VAL A 136 -9.09 8.38 9.41
N ALA A 137 -7.99 7.63 9.41
CA ALA A 137 -7.46 6.98 8.21
C ALA A 137 -8.45 5.96 7.62
N VAL A 138 -9.00 5.06 8.45
CA VAL A 138 -9.96 4.04 8.03
C VAL A 138 -11.22 4.67 7.45
N ASN A 139 -11.81 5.66 8.14
CA ASN A 139 -13.00 6.36 7.66
C ASN A 139 -12.73 7.13 6.36
N THR A 140 -11.53 7.70 6.21
CA THR A 140 -11.12 8.41 4.99
C THR A 140 -11.06 7.46 3.80
N VAL A 141 -10.43 6.30 3.96
CA VAL A 141 -10.33 5.28 2.90
C VAL A 141 -11.72 4.70 2.58
N MET A 142 -12.52 4.34 3.59
CA MET A 142 -13.87 3.82 3.38
C MET A 142 -14.76 4.81 2.62
N ARG A 143 -14.72 6.09 2.98
CA ARG A 143 -15.45 7.14 2.27
C ARG A 143 -15.01 7.25 0.81
N ALA A 144 -13.71 7.19 0.55
CA ALA A 144 -13.18 7.22 -0.82
C ALA A 144 -13.63 6.01 -1.66
N VAL A 145 -13.58 4.80 -1.08
CA VAL A 145 -14.02 3.56 -1.75
C VAL A 145 -15.53 3.56 -2.02
N ARG A 146 -16.34 3.94 -1.02
CA ARG A 146 -17.81 3.96 -1.10
C ARG A 146 -18.35 5.07 -1.99
N GLY A 147 -17.58 6.15 -2.18
CA GLY A 147 -17.88 7.17 -3.18
C GLY A 147 -17.88 6.67 -4.63
N LEU A 148 -17.71 5.36 -4.86
CA LEU A 148 -17.85 4.71 -6.15
C LEU A 148 -19.11 3.83 -6.27
N GLU A 149 -19.87 3.62 -5.20
CA GLU A 149 -20.99 2.66 -5.16
C GLU A 149 -22.30 3.21 -5.78
N GLY A 150 -22.28 4.38 -6.43
CA GLY A 150 -23.47 5.07 -6.95
C GLY A 150 -23.53 5.30 -8.47
N GLY A 151 -22.72 4.59 -9.28
CA GLY A 151 -22.70 4.78 -10.74
C GLY A 151 -21.90 6.01 -11.23
N GLU A 152 -21.35 6.80 -10.30
CA GLU A 152 -20.44 7.93 -10.58
C GLU A 152 -19.08 7.50 -11.17
N VAL A 153 -18.84 6.19 -11.30
CA VAL A 153 -17.59 5.62 -11.83
C VAL A 153 -17.26 6.16 -13.22
N VAL A 154 -18.27 6.41 -14.06
CA VAL A 154 -18.06 6.98 -15.41
C VAL A 154 -17.61 8.44 -15.34
N MET A 155 -18.08 9.21 -14.36
CA MET A 155 -17.72 10.62 -14.20
C MET A 155 -16.28 10.79 -13.69
N LYS A 156 -15.73 9.78 -13.03
CA LYS A 156 -14.38 9.79 -12.44
C LYS A 156 -13.27 9.37 -13.41
N SER A 157 -13.57 9.05 -14.67
CA SER A 157 -12.54 8.63 -15.62
C SER A 157 -11.59 9.75 -16.02
N GLU A 158 -12.08 10.99 -16.12
CA GLU A 158 -11.23 12.17 -16.37
C GLU A 158 -10.40 12.51 -15.13
N GLU A 159 -11.03 12.53 -13.95
CA GLU A 159 -10.36 12.75 -12.65
C GLU A 159 -9.28 11.69 -12.36
N THR A 160 -9.46 10.47 -12.84
CA THR A 160 -8.47 9.38 -12.69
C THR A 160 -7.13 9.79 -13.29
N LEU A 161 -7.14 10.39 -14.47
CA LEU A 161 -5.93 10.81 -15.15
C LEU A 161 -5.27 11.97 -14.42
N ASP A 162 -6.06 12.93 -13.95
CA ASP A 162 -5.58 14.06 -13.16
C ASP A 162 -4.93 13.61 -11.85
N ILE A 163 -5.54 12.66 -11.12
CA ILE A 163 -4.96 12.08 -9.90
C ILE A 163 -3.59 11.47 -10.20
N PHE A 164 -3.49 10.63 -11.23
CA PHE A 164 -2.23 9.97 -11.58
C PHE A 164 -1.17 10.97 -12.06
N ILE A 165 -1.54 11.98 -12.85
CA ILE A 165 -0.62 13.02 -13.32
C ILE A 165 -0.16 13.91 -12.17
N ALA A 166 -1.06 14.37 -11.31
CA ALA A 166 -0.74 15.25 -10.19
C ALA A 166 0.28 14.59 -9.26
N HIS A 167 0.05 13.31 -8.94
CA HIS A 167 0.99 12.57 -8.11
C HIS A 167 2.29 12.30 -8.89
N ALA A 168 2.25 11.91 -10.17
CA ALA A 168 3.46 11.58 -10.93
C ALA A 168 4.44 12.75 -11.07
N ASN A 169 3.96 13.98 -10.96
CA ASN A 169 4.79 15.19 -10.96
C ASN A 169 5.43 15.50 -9.59
N ASP A 170 4.95 14.91 -8.48
CA ASP A 170 5.57 14.99 -7.15
C ASP A 170 6.35 13.70 -6.85
N LEU A 171 7.56 13.63 -7.41
CA LEU A 171 8.47 12.48 -7.30
C LEU A 171 8.85 12.12 -5.85
N HIS A 172 8.62 13.04 -4.90
CA HIS A 172 8.97 12.85 -3.50
C HIS A 172 7.81 12.34 -2.63
N GLN A 173 6.57 12.37 -3.14
CA GLN A 173 5.35 11.99 -2.40
C GLN A 173 4.44 10.99 -3.13
N PHE A 174 4.86 10.41 -4.26
CA PHE A 174 4.06 9.42 -4.99
C PHE A 174 3.84 8.13 -4.17
N ASN A 175 2.75 8.06 -3.42
CA ASN A 175 2.34 6.91 -2.61
C ASN A 175 1.19 6.15 -3.27
N ALA A 176 1.41 5.71 -4.52
CA ALA A 176 0.44 4.88 -5.21
C ALA A 176 0.57 3.41 -4.76
N ILE A 177 -0.57 2.84 -4.39
CA ILE A 177 -0.76 1.43 -4.06
C ILE A 177 -1.23 0.72 -5.31
N SER A 178 -0.43 -0.23 -5.78
CA SER A 178 -0.78 -1.21 -6.80
C SER A 178 -1.10 -2.57 -6.17
N GLY A 179 -1.69 -3.45 -6.96
CA GLY A 179 -2.11 -4.77 -6.49
C GLY A 179 -3.44 -4.75 -5.77
N SER A 180 -3.82 -5.90 -5.22
CA SER A 180 -5.13 -6.10 -4.60
C SER A 180 -5.03 -7.24 -3.60
N THR A 181 -5.89 -7.24 -2.59
CA THR A 181 -6.10 -8.43 -1.73
C THR A 181 -6.58 -9.67 -2.51
N GLN A 182 -7.01 -9.47 -3.76
CA GLN A 182 -7.39 -10.52 -4.71
C GLN A 182 -6.26 -10.90 -5.67
N PHE A 183 -5.14 -10.18 -5.65
CA PHE A 183 -3.96 -10.57 -6.41
C PHE A 183 -3.29 -11.77 -5.70
N MET A 184 -3.55 -12.96 -6.22
CA MET A 184 -3.18 -14.24 -5.62
C MET A 184 -1.87 -14.78 -6.23
N GLY A 185 -0.80 -13.99 -6.16
CA GLY A 185 0.49 -14.36 -6.74
C GLY A 185 1.04 -15.66 -6.16
N TYR A 186 0.93 -15.88 -4.85
CA TYR A 186 1.38 -17.12 -4.22
C TYR A 186 0.36 -18.25 -4.32
N LYS A 187 -0.94 -17.93 -4.26
CA LYS A 187 -2.02 -18.93 -4.24
C LYS A 187 -2.43 -19.45 -5.62
N ALA A 188 -2.38 -18.63 -6.66
CA ALA A 188 -2.89 -18.97 -7.99
C ALA A 188 -1.80 -19.42 -8.98
N LEU A 189 -0.52 -19.16 -8.69
CA LEU A 189 0.57 -19.55 -9.57
C LEU A 189 1.15 -20.90 -9.13
N ASP A 190 0.90 -21.94 -9.91
CA ASP A 190 1.63 -23.21 -9.88
C ASP A 190 1.73 -23.74 -11.31
N PHE A 191 2.94 -23.72 -11.86
CA PHE A 191 3.23 -24.20 -13.21
C PHE A 191 3.71 -25.66 -13.24
N GLY A 192 3.45 -26.42 -12.17
CA GLY A 192 3.97 -27.78 -11.97
C GLY A 192 5.32 -27.82 -11.25
N LEU A 193 5.79 -26.67 -10.75
CA LEU A 193 7.02 -26.52 -9.98
C LEU A 193 6.76 -26.28 -8.48
N GLY A 194 5.48 -26.27 -8.07
CA GLY A 194 5.06 -25.86 -6.75
C GLY A 194 4.86 -24.34 -6.64
N LYS A 195 4.45 -23.90 -5.46
CA LYS A 195 4.16 -22.49 -5.18
C LYS A 195 5.42 -21.63 -5.23
N PRO A 196 5.32 -20.36 -5.68
CA PRO A 196 6.44 -19.43 -5.67
C PRO A 196 7.07 -19.28 -4.29
N GLU A 197 8.39 -19.20 -4.25
CA GLU A 197 9.12 -18.90 -3.03
C GLU A 197 8.96 -17.42 -2.61
N LYS A 198 8.87 -16.53 -3.61
CA LYS A 198 8.74 -15.08 -3.45
C LYS A 198 8.03 -14.51 -4.68
N VAL A 199 7.14 -13.54 -4.47
CA VAL A 199 6.53 -12.74 -5.53
C VAL A 199 6.91 -11.28 -5.29
N GLU A 200 7.53 -10.64 -6.28
CA GLU A 200 7.92 -9.23 -6.21
C GLU A 200 7.31 -8.45 -7.37
N PHE A 201 6.81 -7.26 -7.07
CA PHE A 201 6.35 -6.32 -8.07
C PHE A 201 7.46 -5.31 -8.34
N MET A 202 8.00 -5.36 -9.56
CA MET A 202 9.06 -4.46 -10.01
C MET A 202 8.51 -3.51 -11.05
N THR A 203 8.81 -2.22 -10.90
CA THR A 203 8.39 -1.21 -11.86
C THR A 203 9.45 -0.14 -12.01
N LYS A 204 9.60 0.36 -13.24
CA LYS A 204 10.35 1.60 -13.51
C LYS A 204 9.51 2.84 -13.28
N ALA A 205 8.18 2.67 -13.24
CA ALA A 205 7.27 3.74 -12.89
C ALA A 205 7.33 4.04 -11.39
N MET A 206 6.86 5.22 -11.01
CA MET A 206 7.04 5.76 -9.66
C MET A 206 6.15 5.12 -8.59
N VAL A 207 5.42 4.05 -8.90
CA VAL A 207 4.60 3.32 -7.91
C VAL A 207 5.50 2.80 -6.81
N SER A 208 5.21 3.22 -5.59
CA SER A 208 6.05 2.91 -4.43
C SER A 208 5.49 1.78 -3.56
N ILE A 209 4.22 1.38 -3.70
CA ILE A 209 3.60 0.39 -2.80
C ILE A 209 2.84 -0.68 -3.58
N PHE A 210 3.02 -1.96 -3.22
CA PHE A 210 2.32 -3.10 -3.81
C PHE A 210 1.70 -4.00 -2.75
N PHE A 211 0.44 -4.36 -2.95
CA PHE A 211 -0.32 -5.28 -2.10
C PHE A 211 -0.49 -6.64 -2.78
N GLY A 212 -0.09 -7.71 -2.11
CA GLY A 212 -0.26 -9.09 -2.58
C GLY A 212 -0.67 -10.05 -1.46
N ASP A 213 -1.05 -11.26 -1.84
CA ASP A 213 -1.27 -12.33 -0.87
C ASP A 213 0.02 -12.68 -0.11
N CYS A 214 -0.13 -13.25 1.09
CA CYS A 214 1.02 -13.76 1.86
C CYS A 214 1.33 -15.21 1.48
N ARG A 215 2.62 -15.54 1.33
CA ARG A 215 3.09 -16.93 1.11
C ARG A 215 2.66 -17.90 2.23
N ASN A 216 2.90 -17.51 3.47
CA ASN A 216 2.76 -18.38 4.66
C ASN A 216 1.59 -17.97 5.57
N GLY A 217 0.72 -17.05 5.12
CA GLY A 217 -0.37 -16.54 5.95
C GLY A 217 -1.62 -17.40 5.84
N ASP A 218 -2.15 -17.87 6.96
CA ASP A 218 -3.55 -18.31 7.10
C ASP A 218 -4.48 -17.32 6.38
N ASP A 219 -5.51 -17.82 5.70
CA ASP A 219 -6.42 -17.16 4.74
C ASP A 219 -6.93 -15.75 5.07
N GLY A 220 -6.04 -14.76 5.14
CA GLY A 220 -6.41 -13.48 5.75
C GLY A 220 -5.34 -12.40 5.68
N GLY A 221 -4.05 -12.74 5.76
CA GLY A 221 -2.95 -11.77 5.74
C GLY A 221 -2.68 -11.12 4.37
N LEU A 222 -1.88 -10.05 4.38
CA LEU A 222 -1.45 -9.29 3.20
C LEU A 222 0.06 -8.98 3.27
N GLU A 223 0.75 -9.21 2.15
CA GLU A 223 2.13 -8.78 1.95
C GLU A 223 2.12 -7.39 1.31
N ILE A 224 2.88 -6.46 1.88
CA ILE A 224 3.00 -5.07 1.43
C ILE A 224 4.45 -4.82 1.06
N SER A 225 4.71 -4.60 -0.22
CA SER A 225 6.04 -4.29 -0.73
C SER A 225 6.16 -2.79 -1.00
N LEU A 226 7.16 -2.16 -0.41
CA LEU A 226 7.53 -0.77 -0.62
C LEU A 226 8.74 -0.71 -1.55
N LEU A 227 8.56 -0.18 -2.76
CA LEU A 227 9.60 0.12 -3.72
C LEU A 227 10.06 1.57 -3.54
N HIS A 228 11.35 1.78 -3.28
CA HIS A 228 11.92 3.12 -3.13
C HIS A 228 13.24 3.23 -3.89
N VAL A 229 13.55 4.43 -4.40
CA VAL A 229 14.84 4.74 -5.03
C VAL A 229 15.78 5.29 -3.98
N GLU A 230 16.87 4.59 -3.68
CA GLU A 230 17.88 5.08 -2.75
C GLU A 230 18.71 6.18 -3.42
N LEU A 231 18.49 7.44 -3.00
CA LEU A 231 19.30 8.57 -3.43
C LEU A 231 20.70 8.45 -2.79
N GLN A 232 21.75 8.55 -3.61
CA GLN A 232 23.15 8.48 -3.17
C GLN A 232 23.40 9.45 -2.00
N VAL A 233 24.05 8.94 -0.95
CA VAL A 233 24.29 9.63 0.32
C VAL A 233 25.15 10.88 0.10
N GLY A 234 24.54 12.06 0.18
CA GLY A 234 25.28 13.30 0.43
C GLY A 234 25.79 13.30 1.87
N GLN A 235 27.04 13.68 2.09
CA GLN A 235 27.66 13.77 3.43
C GLN A 235 26.80 14.67 4.36
N GLY A 236 26.08 14.06 5.30
CA GLY A 236 25.24 14.75 6.27
C GLY A 236 24.33 13.78 7.02
N GLY A 237 24.64 13.52 8.29
CA GLY A 237 24.11 12.43 9.13
C GLY A 237 22.65 12.53 9.61
N GLU A 238 21.73 13.03 8.79
CA GLU A 238 20.30 12.78 9.01
C GLU A 238 19.88 11.51 8.29
N ASP A 239 19.02 10.71 8.90
CA ASP A 239 18.54 9.43 8.37
C ASP A 239 17.66 9.66 7.12
N ARG A 240 18.32 9.84 5.97
CA ARG A 240 17.69 10.09 4.66
C ARG A 240 17.02 8.83 4.10
N ASN A 241 17.15 7.69 4.76
CA ASN A 241 16.65 6.43 4.25
C ASN A 241 15.14 6.32 4.49
N TYR A 242 14.35 6.58 3.45
CA TYR A 242 12.89 6.48 3.49
C TYR A 242 12.41 5.10 3.96
N ARG A 243 13.12 4.03 3.60
CA ARG A 243 12.82 2.66 4.04
C ARG A 243 12.90 2.51 5.55
N LEU A 244 13.93 3.10 6.18
CA LEU A 244 14.09 3.05 7.64
C LEU A 244 13.02 3.89 8.34
N ARG A 245 12.68 5.07 7.80
CA ARG A 245 11.60 5.91 8.34
C ARG A 245 10.24 5.22 8.23
N PHE A 246 9.92 4.62 7.09
CA PHE A 246 8.70 3.84 6.91
C PHE A 246 8.70 2.61 7.82
N ARG A 247 9.83 1.90 7.97
CA ARG A 247 9.94 0.78 8.90
C ARG A 247 9.70 1.19 10.35
N LYS A 248 10.27 2.32 10.77
CA LYS A 248 10.05 2.88 12.11
C LYS A 248 8.57 3.21 12.32
N ALA A 249 7.94 3.91 11.38
CA ALA A 249 6.50 4.21 11.45
C ALA A 249 5.64 2.93 11.46
N TRP A 250 6.00 1.94 10.64
CA TRP A 250 5.34 0.64 10.58
C TRP A 250 5.39 -0.10 11.91
N ASP A 251 6.53 -0.09 12.59
CA ASP A 251 6.65 -0.75 13.88
C ASP A 251 5.91 0.09 14.96
N GLU A 252 6.04 1.42 14.94
CA GLU A 252 5.41 2.34 15.91
C GLU A 252 3.88 2.41 15.90
N ASP A 253 3.14 1.83 14.95
CA ASP A 253 1.66 1.75 15.00
C ASP A 253 1.12 0.36 15.31
N LEU A 254 1.91 -0.68 15.03
CA LEU A 254 1.60 -2.03 15.48
C LEU A 254 1.93 -2.20 16.98
N PHE A 255 2.95 -1.50 17.49
CA PHE A 255 3.48 -1.69 18.85
C PHE A 255 2.85 -0.85 19.99
N PRO A 256 2.21 0.33 19.81
CA PRO A 256 1.40 0.96 20.86
C PRO A 256 0.10 0.17 21.12
N LEU A 257 -0.23 -0.79 20.25
CA LEU A 257 -1.36 -1.71 20.39
C LEU A 257 -1.01 -2.93 21.26
N GLY A 258 -0.32 -2.67 22.38
CA GLY A 258 -0.22 -3.51 23.58
C GLY A 258 0.32 -4.93 23.41
N GLU A 259 1.57 -5.12 23.84
CA GLU A 259 2.13 -6.35 24.45
C GLU A 259 1.40 -7.67 24.13
N LEU A 260 1.99 -8.49 23.25
CA LEU A 260 1.98 -9.97 23.25
C LEU A 260 2.37 -10.45 21.85
N CYS A 261 3.66 -10.64 21.61
CA CYS A 261 4.23 -11.65 20.71
C CYS A 261 5.76 -11.59 20.83
N HIS A 262 6.29 -11.87 22.03
CA HIS A 262 7.62 -12.44 22.08
C HIS A 262 7.53 -13.85 21.52
N HIS A 263 8.24 -14.08 20.41
CA HIS A 263 8.84 -15.34 19.93
C HIS A 263 8.69 -15.44 18.40
N ALA A 264 9.50 -14.67 17.68
CA ALA A 264 10.10 -15.22 16.47
C ALA A 264 11.22 -16.17 16.94
N PRO A 265 11.23 -17.46 16.57
CA PRO A 265 12.37 -18.31 16.85
C PRO A 265 13.59 -17.79 16.07
N PRO A 266 14.83 -18.03 16.56
CA PRO A 266 16.03 -17.59 15.89
C PRO A 266 16.09 -18.17 14.48
N ARG A 267 16.54 -17.37 13.51
CA ARG A 267 16.96 -17.88 12.20
C ARG A 267 18.06 -18.93 12.43
N GLU A 268 17.80 -20.18 12.11
CA GLU A 268 18.86 -21.17 11.98
C GLU A 268 19.76 -20.77 10.80
N ASP A 269 21.05 -20.61 11.08
CA ASP A 269 22.10 -20.41 10.09
C ASP A 269 22.24 -21.73 9.29
N PRO A 270 22.04 -21.75 7.96
CA PRO A 270 22.16 -22.99 7.20
C PRO A 270 23.62 -23.45 7.01
N ARG A 271 24.61 -22.81 7.62
CA ARG A 271 26.04 -23.16 7.46
C ARG A 271 26.55 -24.20 8.46
N GLY A 272 25.67 -25.09 8.92
CA GLY A 272 25.97 -26.12 9.91
C GLY A 272 25.65 -27.55 9.49
N ALA A 273 25.64 -27.88 8.20
CA ALA A 273 25.55 -29.26 7.74
C ALA A 273 26.68 -29.54 6.74
N GLY A 274 27.72 -30.23 7.22
CA GLY A 274 28.76 -30.78 6.37
C GLY A 274 28.16 -31.75 5.37
N ASN A 275 28.42 -31.54 4.09
CA ASN A 275 28.11 -32.48 3.04
C ASN A 275 29.37 -33.32 2.75
N PRO A 276 29.39 -34.62 3.08
CA PRO A 276 30.33 -35.54 2.46
C PRO A 276 29.69 -36.06 1.17
N ASP A 277 30.43 -35.87 0.08
CA ASP A 277 30.39 -36.65 -1.17
C ASP A 277 30.31 -35.77 -2.42
N GLY A 278 31.42 -35.80 -3.14
CA GLY A 278 31.65 -35.04 -4.34
C GLY A 278 31.18 -35.75 -5.60
N ALA A 279 30.84 -34.92 -6.59
CA ALA A 279 31.04 -35.17 -8.02
C ALA A 279 30.88 -33.84 -8.77
N PRO A 280 31.49 -33.68 -9.95
CA PRO A 280 32.05 -32.40 -10.38
C PRO A 280 31.13 -31.54 -11.25
N SER A 281 31.48 -30.25 -11.28
CA SER A 281 30.96 -29.19 -12.15
C SER A 281 31.02 -29.54 -13.65
N ILE A 282 29.92 -29.29 -14.35
CA ILE A 282 29.90 -28.90 -15.77
C ILE A 282 28.86 -27.78 -15.92
N LEU A 283 29.34 -26.64 -16.43
CA LEU A 283 28.68 -25.49 -17.08
C LEU A 283 27.22 -25.16 -16.73
#